data_AF-A0A353H326-F1
#
_entry.id   AF-A0A353H326-F1
#
_cell.length_a   1.000
_cell.length_b   1.000
_cell.length_c   1.000
_cell.angle_alpha   90.00
_cell.angle_beta   90.00
_cell.angle_gamma   90.00
#
_symmetry.space_group_name_H-M   'P 1'
#
loop_
_entity.id
_entity.type
_entity.pdbx_description
1 polymer ?
#
loop_
_entity_poly.entity_id
_entity_poly.type
_entity_poly.pdbx_seq_one_letter_code
_entity_poly.pdbx_strand_id
1 'polypeptide(L)'
;MSEKRGPFYLLTGLIIGAVVGVLATRLLLPVRYTDTEPSTLRTDQREVYRNLVSRAYLAEADVNRARSRLNLLKDTAMVEELIAQAQNALASTDQQANARAMALLAAALSKTGIQVTPLPGVVTPLVMTEATSTPGAVVKTITPTAAASQTAITSTPAITASLRATATPQPTQGSPYQMVSKEDVCLPGAAPLMRIHVQDSQGNPVMGVKIEITLVNSAPAYFFTGLYPEID
;
A
#
# COMPACT_ATOMS: atom_id res chain seq x y z
N MET A 1 21.88 79.02 -1.64
CA MET A 1 22.04 77.72 -2.33
C MET A 1 21.30 76.68 -1.52
N SER A 2 20.10 76.28 -1.95
CA SER A 2 19.31 75.28 -1.25
C SER A 2 19.77 73.90 -1.72
N GLU A 3 20.70 73.29 -0.99
CA GLU A 3 21.14 71.92 -1.27
C GLU A 3 19.96 70.97 -1.06
N LYS A 4 19.52 70.33 -2.15
CA LYS A 4 18.55 69.23 -2.11
C LYS A 4 19.24 68.02 -1.47
N ARG A 5 19.25 67.96 -0.15
CA ARG A 5 19.66 66.76 0.59
C ARG A 5 18.65 65.67 0.28
N GLY A 6 19.04 64.73 -0.57
CA GLY A 6 18.20 63.58 -0.93
C GLY A 6 17.78 62.80 0.33
N PRO A 7 16.58 62.20 0.36
CA PRO A 7 16.04 61.56 1.57
C PRO A 7 16.68 60.17 1.80
N PHE A 8 17.98 60.13 2.07
CA PHE A 8 18.75 58.89 2.30
C PHE A 8 18.25 58.08 3.50
N TYR A 9 17.65 58.72 4.50
CA TYR A 9 17.08 58.03 5.67
C TYR A 9 15.89 57.13 5.33
N LEU A 10 15.11 57.46 4.28
CA LEU A 10 14.04 56.59 3.82
C LEU A 10 14.60 55.33 3.15
N LEU A 11 15.72 55.46 2.42
CA LEU A 11 16.38 54.33 1.78
C LEU A 11 16.97 53.38 2.82
N THR A 12 17.64 53.91 3.85
CA THR A 12 18.25 53.06 4.90
C THR A 12 17.19 52.37 5.76
N GLY A 13 16.09 53.05 6.09
CA GLY A 13 14.96 52.45 6.80
C GLY A 13 14.31 51.30 6.01
N LEU A 14 14.14 51.47 4.69
CA LEU A 14 13.60 50.42 3.81
C LEU A 14 14.53 49.21 3.75
N ILE A 15 15.83 49.42 3.60
CA ILE A 15 16.82 48.32 3.55
C ILE A 15 16.82 47.56 4.88
N ILE A 16 16.85 48.26 6.01
CA ILE A 16 16.83 47.63 7.34
C ILE A 16 15.52 46.85 7.55
N GLY A 17 14.37 47.45 7.20
CA GLY A 17 13.08 46.78 7.30
C GLY A 17 12.99 45.52 6.43
N ALA A 18 13.52 45.57 5.20
CA ALA A 18 13.55 44.41 4.31
C ALA A 18 14.44 43.29 4.86
N VAL A 19 15.64 43.62 5.38
CA VAL A 19 16.55 42.64 5.98
C VAL A 19 15.91 41.98 7.20
N VAL A 20 15.34 42.78 8.11
CA VAL A 20 14.65 42.27 9.30
C VAL A 20 13.42 41.44 8.93
N GLY A 21 12.64 41.88 7.94
CA GLY A 21 11.46 41.15 7.46
C GLY A 21 11.80 39.78 6.86
N VAL A 22 12.89 39.70 6.07
CA VAL A 22 13.36 38.42 5.51
C VAL A 22 13.89 37.49 6.60
N LEU A 23 14.67 38.02 7.57
CA LEU A 23 15.13 37.22 8.71
C LEU A 23 13.95 36.72 9.54
N ALA A 24 13.00 37.59 9.87
CA ALA A 24 11.82 37.24 10.65
C ALA A 24 10.98 36.17 9.94
N THR A 25 10.73 36.33 8.63
CA THR A 25 9.98 35.34 7.86
C THR A 25 10.69 33.97 7.85
N ARG A 26 12.02 33.94 7.68
CA ARG A 26 12.81 32.70 7.70
C ARG A 26 12.83 32.01 9.07
N LEU A 27 12.90 32.77 10.17
CA LEU A 27 12.97 32.22 11.53
C LEU A 27 11.59 31.78 12.05
N LEU A 28 10.55 32.58 11.81
CA LEU A 28 9.22 32.31 12.34
C LEU A 28 8.41 31.36 11.43
N LEU A 29 8.58 31.44 10.11
CA LEU A 29 7.84 30.64 9.13
C LEU A 29 8.80 29.92 8.18
N PRO A 30 9.44 28.82 8.61
CA PRO A 30 10.21 27.99 7.70
C PRO A 30 9.28 27.44 6.61
N VAL A 31 9.50 27.87 5.36
CA VAL A 31 8.73 27.39 4.21
C VAL A 31 8.96 25.88 4.07
N ARG A 32 7.88 25.11 4.25
CA ARG A 32 7.85 23.69 3.94
C ARG A 32 7.19 23.52 2.59
N TYR A 33 7.95 23.09 1.59
CA TYR A 33 7.41 22.72 0.29
C TYR A 33 6.73 21.35 0.45
N THR A 34 5.43 21.36 0.80
CA THR A 34 4.64 20.14 1.04
C THR A 34 4.00 19.59 -0.24
N ASP A 35 3.93 20.38 -1.31
CA ASP A 35 3.31 20.00 -2.58
C ASP A 35 4.36 19.91 -3.68
N THR A 36 5.13 18.82 -3.63
CA THR A 36 6.12 18.49 -4.65
C THR A 36 5.58 17.32 -5.47
N GLU A 37 5.43 17.49 -6.79
CA GLU A 37 4.97 16.41 -7.66
C GLU A 37 5.98 15.25 -7.59
N PRO A 38 5.54 13.97 -7.53
CA PRO A 38 6.45 12.81 -7.43
C PRO A 38 7.52 12.76 -8.54
N SER A 39 7.23 13.34 -9.70
CA SER A 39 8.17 13.47 -10.82
C SER A 39 9.35 14.40 -10.55
N THR A 40 9.27 15.28 -9.55
CA THR A 40 10.32 16.22 -9.16
C THR A 40 11.14 15.77 -7.95
N LEU A 41 10.85 14.56 -7.42
CA LEU A 41 11.62 13.95 -6.33
C LEU A 41 13.08 13.74 -6.72
N ARG A 42 13.97 13.96 -5.74
CA ARG A 42 15.39 13.58 -5.83
C ARG A 42 15.53 12.06 -5.95
N THR A 43 16.63 11.59 -6.53
CA THR A 43 16.83 10.16 -6.83
C THR A 43 16.71 9.25 -5.60
N ASP A 44 17.25 9.67 -4.46
CA ASP A 44 17.13 9.01 -3.16
C ASP A 44 15.68 8.90 -2.69
N GLN A 45 14.87 9.94 -2.89
CA GLN A 45 13.46 9.94 -2.49
C GLN A 45 12.57 9.17 -3.46
N ARG A 46 12.97 9.03 -4.73
CA ARG A 46 12.28 8.14 -5.70
C ARG A 46 12.39 6.69 -5.26
N GLU A 47 13.55 6.26 -4.76
CA GLU A 47 13.75 4.91 -4.22
C GLU A 47 12.81 4.64 -3.03
N VAL A 48 12.69 5.60 -2.12
CA VAL A 48 11.75 5.51 -0.98
C VAL A 48 10.31 5.42 -1.47
N TYR A 49 9.93 6.23 -2.45
CA TYR A 49 8.60 6.18 -3.02
C TYR A 49 8.30 4.82 -3.67
N ARG A 50 9.23 4.28 -4.47
CA ARG A 50 9.09 2.94 -5.08
C ARG A 50 8.89 1.85 -4.02
N ASN A 51 9.67 1.89 -2.95
CA ASN A 51 9.53 0.98 -1.82
C ASN A 51 8.14 1.07 -1.16
N LEU A 52 7.65 2.28 -0.89
CA LEU A 52 6.33 2.48 -0.30
C LEU A 52 5.22 1.90 -1.18
N VAL A 53 5.29 2.11 -2.50
CA VAL A 53 4.33 1.55 -3.45
C VAL A 53 4.42 0.01 -3.47
N SER A 54 5.63 -0.56 -3.44
CA SER A 54 5.82 -2.02 -3.36
C SER A 54 5.24 -2.62 -2.09
N ARG A 55 5.40 -1.97 -0.95
CA ARG A 55 4.81 -2.44 0.31
C ARG A 55 3.29 -2.30 0.33
N ALA A 56 2.76 -1.21 -0.21
CA ALA A 56 1.32 -1.03 -0.36
C ALA A 56 0.73 -2.12 -1.28
N TYR A 57 1.44 -2.52 -2.34
CA TYR A 57 1.02 -3.62 -3.20
C TYR A 57 0.89 -4.95 -2.44
N LEU A 58 1.77 -5.25 -1.48
CA LEU A 58 1.63 -6.47 -0.67
C LEU A 58 0.36 -6.46 0.21
N ALA A 59 -0.08 -5.29 0.65
CA ALA A 59 -1.28 -5.14 1.45
C ALA A 59 -2.56 -5.09 0.61
N GLU A 60 -2.52 -4.45 -0.56
CA GLU A 60 -3.70 -4.17 -1.40
C GLU A 60 -3.87 -5.19 -2.54
N ALA A 61 -2.80 -5.86 -2.96
CA ALA A 61 -2.75 -6.77 -4.11
C ALA A 61 -3.19 -6.17 -5.46
N ASP A 62 -3.24 -4.84 -5.57
CA ASP A 62 -3.70 -4.16 -6.79
C ASP A 62 -2.51 -3.67 -7.64
N VAL A 63 -2.19 -4.44 -8.68
CA VAL A 63 -1.12 -4.11 -9.64
C VAL A 63 -1.43 -2.86 -10.44
N ASN A 64 -2.70 -2.63 -10.81
CA ASN A 64 -3.07 -1.47 -11.62
C ASN A 64 -2.88 -0.19 -10.82
N ARG A 65 -3.29 -0.20 -9.55
CA ARG A 65 -3.08 0.92 -8.64
C ARG A 65 -1.61 1.18 -8.36
N ALA A 66 -0.82 0.13 -8.15
CA ALA A 66 0.63 0.25 -8.00
C ALA A 66 1.28 0.83 -9.26
N ARG A 67 0.89 0.36 -10.45
CA ARG A 67 1.35 0.87 -11.75
C ARG A 67 1.02 2.34 -11.92
N SER A 68 -0.22 2.76 -11.66
CA SER A 68 -0.63 4.16 -11.74
C SER A 68 0.19 5.05 -10.80
N ARG A 69 0.45 4.60 -9.58
CA ARG A 69 1.28 5.33 -8.60
C ARG A 69 2.73 5.46 -9.03
N LEU A 70 3.32 4.40 -9.58
CA LEU A 70 4.69 4.45 -10.08
C LEU A 70 4.82 5.32 -11.34
N ASN A 71 3.78 5.37 -12.18
CA ASN A 71 3.77 6.21 -13.37
C ASN A 71 3.83 7.72 -13.04
N LEU A 72 3.47 8.12 -11.81
CA LEU A 72 3.62 9.50 -11.32
C LEU A 72 5.09 9.95 -11.26
N LEU A 73 6.05 9.01 -11.19
CA LEU A 73 7.49 9.34 -11.21
C LEU A 73 7.96 9.73 -12.62
N LYS A 74 7.20 9.34 -13.66
CA LYS A 74 7.55 9.54 -15.07
C LYS A 74 8.94 8.93 -15.42
N ASP A 75 9.32 7.85 -14.74
CA ASP A 75 10.56 7.13 -15.02
C ASP A 75 10.41 6.33 -16.33
N THR A 76 11.38 6.49 -17.25
CA THR A 76 11.36 5.84 -18.58
C THR A 76 11.45 4.31 -18.50
N ALA A 77 12.11 3.79 -17.45
CA ALA A 77 12.39 2.36 -17.25
C ALA A 77 11.94 1.90 -15.85
N MET A 78 10.66 2.08 -15.55
CA MET A 78 10.07 1.86 -14.23
C MET A 78 10.30 0.44 -13.66
N VAL A 79 10.28 -0.59 -14.51
CA VAL A 79 10.44 -2.00 -14.09
C VAL A 79 11.91 -2.35 -13.88
N GLU A 80 12.79 -1.97 -14.81
CA GLU A 80 14.23 -2.19 -14.68
C GLU A 80 14.81 -1.52 -13.43
N GLU A 81 14.46 -0.26 -13.16
CA GLU A 81 14.91 0.47 -11.97
C GLU A 81 14.43 -0.22 -10.68
N LEU A 82 13.19 -0.74 -10.68
CA LEU A 82 12.65 -1.47 -9.53
C LEU A 82 13.37 -2.80 -9.29
N ILE A 83 13.73 -3.52 -10.36
CA ILE A 83 14.51 -4.77 -10.27
C ILE A 83 15.92 -4.49 -9.76
N ALA A 84 16.60 -3.48 -10.30
CA ALA A 84 17.94 -3.08 -9.85
C ALA A 84 17.93 -2.70 -8.37
N GLN A 85 16.92 -1.94 -7.94
CA GLN A 85 16.76 -1.55 -6.54
C GLN A 85 16.47 -2.76 -5.64
N ALA A 86 15.65 -3.71 -6.08
CA ALA A 86 15.39 -4.95 -5.35
C ALA A 86 16.68 -5.76 -5.14
N GLN A 87 17.52 -5.87 -6.17
CA GLN A 87 18.80 -6.58 -6.11
C GLN A 87 19.78 -5.92 -5.13
N ASN A 88 19.89 -4.59 -5.17
CA ASN A 88 20.73 -3.86 -4.22
C ASN A 88 20.25 -4.02 -2.77
N ALA A 89 18.93 -4.03 -2.55
CA ALA A 89 18.35 -4.21 -1.22
C ALA A 89 18.56 -5.63 -0.65
N LEU A 90 18.82 -6.65 -1.48
CA LEU A 90 19.16 -8.00 -1.00
C LEU A 90 20.54 -8.06 -0.34
N ALA A 91 21.44 -7.13 -0.63
CA ALA A 91 22.77 -7.08 -0.03
C ALA A 91 22.73 -6.70 1.46
N SER A 92 21.63 -6.12 1.94
CA SER A 92 21.46 -5.68 3.33
C SER A 92 20.41 -6.52 4.07
N THR A 93 20.78 -7.17 5.16
CA THR A 93 19.88 -8.03 5.95
C THR A 93 18.63 -7.28 6.44
N ASP A 94 18.77 -6.00 6.79
CA ASP A 94 17.67 -5.14 7.25
C ASP A 94 16.62 -4.85 6.16
N GLN A 95 17.02 -4.91 4.88
CA GLN A 95 16.18 -4.54 3.75
C GLN A 95 15.57 -5.75 3.01
N GLN A 96 15.72 -6.97 3.53
CA GLN A 96 15.21 -8.18 2.88
C GLN A 96 13.69 -8.14 2.62
N ALA A 97 12.91 -7.59 3.56
CA ALA A 97 11.46 -7.45 3.38
C ALA A 97 11.10 -6.49 2.24
N ASN A 98 11.87 -5.40 2.12
CA ASN A 98 11.71 -4.41 1.07
C ASN A 98 12.12 -4.98 -0.30
N ALA A 99 13.22 -5.71 -0.35
CA ALA A 99 13.69 -6.40 -1.55
C ALA A 99 12.64 -7.39 -2.10
N ARG A 100 12.02 -8.18 -1.21
CA ARG A 100 10.93 -9.09 -1.58
C ARG A 100 9.70 -8.34 -2.11
N ALA A 101 9.29 -7.26 -1.45
CA ALA A 101 8.15 -6.45 -1.91
C ALA A 101 8.38 -5.88 -3.31
N MET A 102 9.58 -5.34 -3.57
CA MET A 102 9.95 -4.78 -4.87
C MET A 102 10.03 -5.87 -5.95
N ALA A 103 10.63 -7.02 -5.64
CA ALA A 103 10.72 -8.15 -6.57
C ALA A 103 9.34 -8.70 -6.96
N LEU A 104 8.42 -8.83 -5.99
CA LEU A 104 7.05 -9.28 -6.24
C LEU A 104 6.27 -8.29 -7.11
N LEU A 105 6.39 -6.98 -6.83
CA LEU A 105 5.76 -5.97 -7.66
C LEU A 105 6.36 -5.93 -9.08
N ALA A 106 7.68 -6.02 -9.21
CA ALA A 106 8.34 -6.10 -10.51
C ALA A 106 7.84 -7.30 -11.32
N ALA A 107 7.76 -8.48 -10.71
CA ALA A 107 7.25 -9.68 -11.35
C ALA A 107 5.78 -9.53 -11.79
N ALA A 108 4.95 -8.87 -10.98
CA ALA A 108 3.56 -8.57 -11.31
C ALA A 108 3.44 -7.59 -12.50
N LEU A 109 4.35 -6.64 -12.62
CA LEU A 109 4.37 -5.64 -13.70
C LEU A 109 4.92 -6.20 -15.02
N SER A 110 5.88 -7.14 -14.98
CA SER A 110 6.59 -7.72 -16.15
C SER A 110 5.77 -8.69 -17.01
N LYS A 111 4.43 -8.60 -17.01
CA LYS A 111 3.50 -9.52 -17.69
C LYS A 111 3.49 -10.97 -17.17
N THR A 112 4.10 -11.27 -16.01
CA THR A 112 4.09 -12.63 -15.44
C THR A 112 2.79 -12.96 -14.69
N GLY A 113 1.84 -12.03 -14.55
CA GLY A 113 0.51 -12.33 -13.99
C GLY A 113 0.51 -12.79 -12.52
N ILE A 114 1.59 -12.56 -11.78
CA ILE A 114 1.70 -12.93 -10.37
C ILE A 114 0.90 -11.92 -9.54
N GLN A 115 -0.31 -12.33 -9.13
CA GLN A 115 -1.14 -11.61 -8.17
C GLN A 115 -0.83 -12.16 -6.77
N VAL A 116 -0.50 -11.30 -5.81
CA VAL A 116 -0.39 -11.70 -4.40
C VAL A 116 -1.76 -11.65 -3.74
N THR A 117 -2.03 -12.51 -2.77
CA THR A 117 -3.19 -12.34 -1.89
C THR A 117 -2.90 -11.19 -0.91
N PRO A 118 -3.81 -10.23 -0.72
CA PRO A 118 -3.58 -9.10 0.18
C PRO A 118 -3.29 -9.60 1.60
N LEU A 119 -2.28 -9.03 2.24
CA LEU A 119 -1.96 -9.31 3.64
C LEU A 119 -3.17 -8.95 4.51
N PRO A 120 -3.57 -9.76 5.52
CA PRO A 120 -4.69 -9.43 6.39
C PRO A 120 -4.44 -8.09 7.08
N GLY A 121 -5.16 -7.06 6.62
CA GLY A 121 -5.15 -5.74 7.23
C GLY A 121 -5.81 -5.83 8.60
N VAL A 122 -5.10 -5.42 9.64
CA VAL A 122 -5.73 -5.09 10.92
C VAL A 122 -6.57 -3.84 10.67
N VAL A 123 -7.84 -4.05 10.33
CA VAL A 123 -8.84 -2.98 10.28
C VAL A 123 -9.13 -2.52 11.70
N THR A 124 -8.30 -1.62 12.22
CA THR A 124 -8.69 -0.80 13.36
C THR A 124 -9.69 0.25 12.84
N PRO A 125 -10.96 0.21 13.23
CA PRO A 125 -11.91 1.24 12.81
C PRO A 125 -11.46 2.59 13.39
N LEU A 126 -11.07 3.52 12.50
CA LEU A 126 -10.85 4.91 12.85
C LEU A 126 -12.23 5.55 13.03
N VAL A 127 -12.60 5.86 14.28
CA VAL A 127 -13.78 6.68 14.59
C VAL A 127 -13.52 8.08 14.03
N MET A 128 -14.33 8.50 13.05
CA MET A 128 -14.34 9.88 12.56
C MET A 128 -15.07 10.76 13.58
N THR A 129 -14.31 11.56 14.34
CA THR A 129 -14.88 12.66 15.11
C THR A 129 -14.96 13.87 14.19
N GLU A 130 -16.16 14.14 13.67
CA GLU A 130 -16.47 15.34 12.89
C GLU A 130 -16.54 16.55 13.83
N ALA A 131 -15.56 17.44 13.75
CA ALA A 131 -15.53 18.68 14.51
C ALA A 131 -16.38 19.75 13.80
N THR A 132 -17.51 20.10 14.42
CA THR A 132 -18.35 21.24 14.07
C THR A 132 -17.58 22.55 14.20
N SER A 133 -17.60 23.40 13.18
CA SER A 133 -17.45 24.84 13.37
C SER A 133 -18.38 25.63 12.45
N THR A 134 -19.25 26.42 13.07
CA THR A 134 -20.10 27.46 12.47
C THR A 134 -19.40 28.81 12.68
N PRO A 135 -19.63 29.79 11.79
CA PRO A 135 -20.13 31.08 12.28
C PRO A 135 -21.27 31.63 11.42
N GLY A 136 -22.22 32.27 12.10
CA GLY A 136 -23.51 32.68 11.55
C GLY A 136 -23.55 34.04 10.87
N ALA A 137 -24.69 34.29 10.22
CA ALA A 137 -25.23 35.62 9.92
C ALA A 137 -26.77 35.56 9.87
N VAL A 138 -27.35 36.18 10.91
CA VAL A 138 -28.66 36.84 11.12
C VAL A 138 -29.50 37.06 9.83
N VAL A 139 -30.82 36.81 9.77
CA VAL A 139 -31.91 37.78 10.11
C VAL A 139 -33.34 37.16 9.99
N LYS A 140 -34.13 37.38 11.05
CA LYS A 140 -35.60 37.56 11.23
C LYS A 140 -36.66 36.59 10.67
N THR A 141 -37.27 35.86 11.62
CA THR A 141 -38.70 35.80 12.02
C THR A 141 -39.80 36.19 11.02
N ILE A 142 -40.64 35.19 10.66
CA ILE A 142 -42.12 35.20 10.75
C ILE A 142 -42.65 33.76 10.97
N THR A 143 -43.69 33.62 11.78
CA THR A 143 -44.41 32.40 12.18
C THR A 143 -45.91 32.67 11.98
N PRO A 144 -46.82 31.68 11.93
CA PRO A 144 -46.97 30.54 11.02
C PRO A 144 -48.27 30.67 10.18
N THR A 145 -48.48 29.87 9.13
CA THR A 145 -49.84 29.59 8.63
C THR A 145 -49.90 28.14 8.16
N ALA A 146 -50.76 27.38 8.86
CA ALA A 146 -51.04 25.99 8.61
C ALA A 146 -51.77 25.83 7.26
N ALA A 147 -51.18 25.05 6.36
CA ALA A 147 -51.89 24.42 5.26
C ALA A 147 -51.62 22.93 5.35
N ALA A 148 -52.65 22.18 5.73
CA ALA A 148 -52.63 20.73 5.80
C ALA A 148 -52.46 20.17 4.37
N SER A 149 -51.33 19.52 4.13
CA SER A 149 -51.15 18.60 3.00
C SER A 149 -50.97 17.20 3.57
N GLN A 150 -51.86 16.31 3.15
CA GLN A 150 -51.86 14.90 3.50
C GLN A 150 -50.58 14.26 2.92
N THR A 151 -49.66 13.87 3.79
CA THR A 151 -48.49 13.10 3.37
C THR A 151 -48.91 11.64 3.21
N ALA A 152 -48.80 11.14 1.98
CA ALA A 152 -48.91 9.73 1.65
C ALA A 152 -47.95 8.89 2.53
N ILE A 153 -48.41 7.73 2.99
CA ILE A 153 -47.57 6.76 3.71
C ILE A 153 -46.50 6.27 2.73
N THR A 154 -45.28 6.79 2.87
CA THR A 154 -44.10 6.22 2.21
C THR A 154 -43.75 4.92 2.92
N SER A 155 -43.90 3.79 2.22
CA SER A 155 -43.45 2.48 2.69
C SER A 155 -41.97 2.56 3.06
N THR A 156 -41.65 2.26 4.32
CA THR A 156 -40.28 2.08 4.78
C THR A 156 -39.60 1.03 3.90
N PRO A 157 -38.40 1.29 3.34
CA PRO A 157 -37.66 0.27 2.64
C PRO A 157 -37.37 -0.89 3.60
N ALA A 158 -37.66 -2.12 3.15
CA ALA A 158 -37.36 -3.32 3.91
C ALA A 158 -35.86 -3.35 4.23
N ILE A 159 -35.54 -3.65 5.48
CA ILE A 159 -34.18 -3.85 5.95
C ILE A 159 -33.65 -5.10 5.23
N THR A 160 -32.77 -4.92 4.25
CA THR A 160 -32.04 -6.05 3.68
C THR A 160 -31.11 -6.58 4.76
N ALA A 161 -31.48 -7.71 5.36
CA ALA A 161 -30.62 -8.40 6.32
C ALA A 161 -29.28 -8.72 5.65
N SER A 162 -28.21 -8.07 6.12
CA SER A 162 -26.84 -8.43 5.73
C SER A 162 -26.62 -9.89 6.12
N LEU A 163 -26.23 -10.72 5.15
CA LEU A 163 -25.95 -12.14 5.39
C LEU A 163 -24.88 -12.23 6.47
N ARG A 164 -25.25 -12.83 7.60
CA ARG A 164 -24.34 -13.10 8.72
C ARG A 164 -23.18 -13.94 8.18
N ALA A 165 -21.94 -13.51 8.43
CA ALA A 165 -20.77 -14.27 8.07
C ALA A 165 -20.87 -15.69 8.68
N THR A 166 -21.03 -16.68 7.81
CA THR A 166 -21.00 -18.09 8.20
C THR A 166 -19.56 -18.41 8.57
N ALA A 167 -19.34 -18.91 9.78
CA ALA A 167 -18.02 -19.39 10.20
C ALA A 167 -17.55 -20.47 9.22
N THR A 168 -16.48 -20.20 8.47
CA THR A 168 -15.82 -21.23 7.67
C THR A 168 -15.25 -22.27 8.63
N PRO A 169 -15.59 -23.56 8.49
CA PRO A 169 -15.06 -24.59 9.37
C PRO A 169 -13.54 -24.57 9.28
N GLN A 170 -12.88 -24.36 10.43
CA GLN A 170 -11.44 -24.49 10.54
C GLN A 170 -11.09 -25.96 10.26
N PRO A 171 -10.07 -26.26 9.44
CA PRO A 171 -9.72 -27.64 9.13
C PRO A 171 -9.47 -28.40 10.42
N THR A 172 -10.25 -29.44 10.66
CA THR A 172 -10.03 -30.39 11.76
C THR A 172 -8.61 -30.90 11.62
N GLN A 173 -7.76 -30.72 12.65
CA GLN A 173 -6.45 -31.34 12.65
C GLN A 173 -6.64 -32.85 12.52
N GLY A 174 -6.37 -33.36 11.32
CA GLY A 174 -6.43 -34.78 11.03
C GLY A 174 -5.29 -35.52 11.73
N SER A 175 -5.33 -36.84 11.65
CA SER A 175 -4.23 -37.71 12.03
C SER A 175 -2.92 -37.28 11.33
N PRO A 176 -1.75 -37.50 11.96
CA PRO A 176 -0.47 -37.15 11.36
C PRO A 176 -0.32 -37.82 9.98
N TYR A 177 0.15 -37.06 8.98
CA TYR A 177 0.45 -37.59 7.66
C TYR A 177 1.60 -38.61 7.74
N GLN A 178 1.47 -39.71 7.01
CA GLN A 178 2.53 -40.70 6.84
C GLN A 178 3.07 -40.65 5.42
N MET A 179 4.39 -40.81 5.26
CA MET A 179 5.01 -40.91 3.94
C MET A 179 4.62 -42.24 3.28
N VAL A 180 3.82 -42.17 2.22
CA VAL A 180 3.33 -43.34 1.48
C VAL A 180 4.35 -43.80 0.44
N SER A 181 4.96 -42.85 -0.29
CA SER A 181 5.96 -43.15 -1.31
C SER A 181 7.00 -42.03 -1.42
N LYS A 182 8.20 -42.40 -1.87
CA LYS A 182 9.28 -41.48 -2.26
C LYS A 182 9.95 -42.07 -3.49
N GLU A 183 10.01 -41.28 -4.56
CA GLU A 183 10.65 -41.64 -5.82
C GLU A 183 11.65 -40.55 -6.21
N ASP A 184 12.85 -40.95 -6.62
CA ASP A 184 13.90 -40.04 -7.09
C ASP A 184 14.00 -40.15 -8.62
N VAL A 185 13.49 -39.15 -9.34
CA VAL A 185 13.42 -39.17 -10.82
C VAL A 185 14.58 -38.38 -11.42
N CYS A 186 15.49 -39.07 -12.12
CA CYS A 186 16.62 -38.46 -12.82
C CYS A 186 16.26 -38.08 -14.26
N LEU A 187 16.02 -36.79 -14.52
CA LEU A 187 15.78 -36.24 -15.86
C LEU A 187 17.04 -35.49 -16.36
N PRO A 188 17.69 -35.92 -17.46
CA PRO A 188 18.88 -35.24 -17.97
C PRO A 188 18.54 -33.86 -18.52
N GLY A 189 19.17 -32.81 -17.99
CA GLY A 189 19.00 -31.42 -18.43
C GLY A 189 17.89 -30.64 -17.71
N ALA A 190 17.18 -31.25 -16.76
CA ALA A 190 16.20 -30.56 -15.92
C ALA A 190 16.86 -29.94 -14.68
N ALA A 191 16.31 -28.83 -14.19
CA ALA A 191 16.68 -28.27 -12.90
C ALA A 191 16.26 -29.22 -11.76
N PRO A 192 16.99 -29.27 -10.62
CA PRO A 192 16.61 -30.08 -9.49
C PRO A 192 15.26 -29.60 -8.92
N LEU A 193 14.26 -30.48 -8.91
CA LEU A 193 12.91 -30.18 -8.43
C LEU A 193 12.47 -31.18 -7.37
N MET A 194 11.79 -30.70 -6.33
CA MET A 194 11.11 -31.53 -5.34
C MET A 194 9.60 -31.35 -5.50
N ARG A 195 8.87 -32.45 -5.73
CA ARG A 195 7.42 -32.44 -5.88
C ARG A 195 6.79 -33.21 -4.72
N ILE A 196 5.81 -32.59 -4.05
CA ILE A 196 5.14 -33.18 -2.88
C ILE A 196 3.66 -33.31 -3.19
N HIS A 197 3.16 -34.54 -3.14
CA HIS A 197 1.75 -34.87 -3.30
C HIS A 197 1.17 -35.25 -1.94
N VAL A 198 0.07 -34.62 -1.56
CA VAL A 198 -0.68 -34.95 -0.35
C VAL A 198 -2.00 -35.56 -0.75
N GLN A 199 -2.28 -36.75 -0.24
CA GLN A 199 -3.49 -37.52 -0.54
C GLN A 199 -4.24 -37.85 0.75
N ASP A 200 -5.56 -38.03 0.63
CA ASP A 200 -6.40 -38.56 1.71
C ASP A 200 -6.33 -40.11 1.77
N SER A 201 -7.07 -40.72 2.69
CA SER A 201 -7.14 -42.18 2.82
C SER A 201 -7.78 -42.89 1.61
N GLN A 202 -8.43 -42.15 0.72
CA GLN A 202 -9.03 -42.65 -0.52
C GLN A 202 -8.13 -42.41 -1.74
N GLY A 203 -6.93 -41.82 -1.56
CA GLY A 203 -5.99 -41.50 -2.64
C GLY A 203 -6.32 -40.21 -3.39
N ASN A 204 -7.29 -39.42 -2.93
CA ASN A 204 -7.63 -38.16 -3.57
C ASN A 204 -6.67 -37.05 -3.14
N PRO A 205 -6.28 -36.14 -4.04
CA PRO A 205 -5.42 -35.01 -3.70
C PRO A 205 -6.12 -34.08 -2.70
N VAL A 206 -5.38 -33.66 -1.66
CA VAL A 206 -5.87 -32.72 -0.64
C VAL A 206 -5.27 -31.34 -0.90
N MET A 207 -6.12 -30.34 -1.07
CA MET A 207 -5.72 -28.94 -1.28
C MET A 207 -5.57 -28.19 0.06
N GLY A 208 -4.73 -27.15 0.07
CA GLY A 208 -4.59 -26.23 1.20
C GLY A 208 -3.77 -26.78 2.38
N VAL A 209 -3.02 -27.86 2.18
CA VAL A 209 -2.18 -28.44 3.24
C VAL A 209 -0.89 -27.65 3.34
N LYS A 210 -0.61 -27.08 4.53
CA LYS A 210 0.65 -26.39 4.81
C LYS A 210 1.79 -27.40 4.94
N ILE A 211 2.84 -27.19 4.17
CA ILE A 211 4.05 -28.01 4.19
C ILE A 211 5.22 -27.14 4.63
N GLU A 212 6.04 -27.68 5.52
CA GLU A 212 7.27 -27.07 6.03
C GLU A 212 8.46 -27.92 5.58
N ILE A 213 9.38 -27.32 4.84
CA ILE A 213 10.67 -27.94 4.49
C ILE A 213 11.77 -27.24 5.28
N THR A 214 12.56 -28.06 5.97
CA THR A 214 13.77 -27.61 6.65
C THR A 214 14.97 -28.19 5.93
N LEU A 215 15.75 -27.33 5.28
CA LEU A 215 17.05 -27.70 4.73
C LEU A 215 18.15 -27.43 5.77
N VAL A 216 19.17 -28.28 5.79
CA VAL A 216 20.35 -28.07 6.65
C VAL A 216 20.95 -26.70 6.32
N ASN A 217 21.17 -25.86 7.34
CA ASN A 217 21.69 -24.49 7.20
C ASN A 217 20.77 -23.50 6.44
N SER A 218 19.46 -23.75 6.35
CA SER A 218 18.51 -22.83 5.72
C SER A 218 17.33 -22.52 6.64
N ALA A 219 16.73 -21.33 6.47
CA ALA A 219 15.47 -21.01 7.12
C ALA A 219 14.36 -21.96 6.63
N PRO A 220 13.37 -22.32 7.48
CA PRO A 220 12.27 -23.17 7.07
C PRO A 220 11.47 -22.50 5.95
N ALA A 221 11.18 -23.27 4.91
CA ALA A 221 10.34 -22.85 3.79
C ALA A 221 8.92 -23.39 3.98
N TYR A 222 7.93 -22.53 3.74
CA TYR A 222 6.51 -22.87 3.87
C TYR A 222 5.81 -22.75 2.52
N PHE A 223 4.99 -23.74 2.17
CA PHE A 223 4.16 -23.74 0.97
C PHE A 223 2.86 -24.51 1.22
N PHE A 224 1.92 -24.41 0.30
CA PHE A 224 0.60 -25.02 0.42
C PHE A 224 0.27 -25.85 -0.83
N THR A 225 -0.36 -27.00 -0.66
CA THR A 225 -0.85 -27.81 -1.78
C THR A 225 -1.99 -27.12 -2.52
N GLY A 226 -2.04 -27.22 -3.85
CA GLY A 226 -3.14 -26.69 -4.68
C GLY A 226 -3.16 -25.16 -4.87
N LEU A 227 -2.12 -24.44 -4.43
CA LEU A 227 -2.02 -22.97 -4.56
C LEU A 227 -0.90 -22.50 -5.51
N TYR A 228 -0.11 -23.43 -6.08
CA TYR A 228 0.83 -23.16 -7.17
C TYR A 228 0.29 -23.79 -8.45
N PRO A 229 0.38 -23.13 -9.62
CA PRO A 229 0.01 -23.75 -10.88
C PRO A 229 0.82 -25.03 -11.05
N GLU A 230 0.14 -26.13 -11.40
CA GLU A 230 0.78 -27.37 -11.79
C GLU A 230 1.70 -27.06 -12.97
N ILE A 231 3.01 -27.07 -12.72
CA ILE A 231 4.01 -27.04 -13.78
C ILE A 231 4.17 -28.50 -14.19
N ASP A 232 3.44 -28.88 -15.23
CA ASP A 232 3.69 -30.11 -15.99
C ASP A 232 5.03 -30.03 -16.73
#